data_AF-A0A1V4R1P5-F1
#
_entry.id   AF-A0A1V4R1P5-F1
#
_cell.length_a   1.000
_cell.length_b   1.000
_cell.length_c   1.000
_cell.angle_alpha   90.00
_cell.angle_beta   90.00
_cell.angle_gamma   90.00
#
_symmetry.space_group_name_H-M   'P 1'
#
loop_
_entity.id
_entity.type
_entity.pdbx_description
1 polymer ?
#
loop_
_entity_poly.entity_id
_entity_poly.type
_entity_poly.pdbx_seq_one_letter_code
_entity_poly.pdbx_strand_id
1 'polypeptide(L)'
;VAFGGPGIGKVETIPLEEDYKVVILYFGSYQTKEALSDKKLMEKVHKFGKTCVNDLLKDPSVERFLELSQWFVKKIEVATESVSGIIKKMERNGFLCSMPLFGESVFSIQKNEKVAELQDIFHEYGTTYISNISTGGPHVN
;
A
#
# COMPACT_ATOMS: atom_id res chain seq x y z
N VAL A 1 -8.49 11.34 -15.39
CA VAL A 1 -7.25 11.31 -16.21
C VAL A 1 -6.56 12.66 -16.05
N ALA A 2 -5.31 12.83 -15.60
CA ALA A 2 -4.19 11.93 -15.27
C ALA A 2 -3.26 12.70 -14.35
N PHE A 3 -2.58 12.09 -13.35
CA PHE A 3 -1.41 12.76 -12.76
C PHE A 3 -0.32 11.76 -12.37
N GLY A 4 0.59 11.57 -13.32
CA GLY A 4 1.89 10.91 -13.21
C GLY A 4 2.75 11.33 -14.40
N GLY A 5 3.14 12.61 -14.47
CA GLY A 5 3.91 13.19 -15.59
C GLY A 5 3.10 13.36 -16.91
N PRO A 6 3.15 14.51 -17.61
CA PRO A 6 2.27 14.76 -18.76
C PRO A 6 2.78 14.11 -20.07
N GLY A 7 1.90 13.40 -20.79
CA GLY A 7 1.98 13.27 -22.26
C GLY A 7 1.95 11.86 -22.85
N ILE A 8 2.42 10.83 -22.13
CA ILE A 8 2.55 9.46 -22.67
C ILE A 8 1.86 8.41 -21.79
N GLY A 9 1.99 8.52 -20.46
CA GLY A 9 1.42 7.55 -19.53
C GLY A 9 -0.12 7.60 -19.46
N LYS A 10 -0.75 6.42 -19.43
CA LYS A 10 -2.18 6.29 -19.16
C LYS A 10 -2.38 5.95 -17.69
N VAL A 11 -3.23 6.71 -17.00
CA VAL A 11 -3.62 6.47 -15.61
C VAL A 11 -5.10 6.11 -15.60
N GLU A 12 -5.42 4.97 -14.98
CA GLU A 12 -6.79 4.56 -14.68
C GLU A 12 -7.06 4.79 -13.20
N THR A 13 -8.27 5.25 -12.88
CA THR A 13 -8.71 5.47 -11.49
C THR A 13 -9.65 4.34 -11.10
N ILE A 14 -9.39 3.73 -9.95
CA ILE A 14 -10.33 2.79 -9.34
C ILE A 14 -11.44 3.63 -8.68
N PRO A 15 -12.71 3.50 -9.09
CA PRO A 15 -13.81 4.22 -8.46
C PRO A 15 -13.94 3.79 -6.99
N LEU A 16 -14.04 4.76 -6.10
CA LEU A 16 -14.31 4.53 -4.69
C LEU A 16 -15.75 4.95 -4.42
N GLU A 17 -16.61 3.99 -4.12
CA GLU A 17 -18.03 4.23 -3.82
C GLU A 17 -18.28 4.58 -2.34
N GLU A 18 -17.25 4.45 -1.51
CA GLU A 18 -17.36 4.55 -0.06
C GLU A 18 -16.26 5.44 0.55
N ASP A 19 -16.51 5.93 1.77
CA ASP A 19 -15.56 6.73 2.55
C ASP A 19 -14.44 5.84 3.11
N TYR A 20 -13.46 5.57 2.25
CA TYR A 20 -12.22 4.91 2.63
C TYR A 20 -11.22 5.88 3.25
N LYS A 21 -10.51 5.40 4.27
CA LYS A 21 -9.33 6.04 4.85
C LYS A 21 -8.13 5.13 4.73
N VAL A 22 -6.95 5.74 4.61
CA VAL A 22 -5.68 5.06 4.70
C VAL A 22 -5.20 5.13 6.15
N VAL A 23 -4.91 3.98 6.73
CA VAL A 23 -4.33 3.86 8.08
C VAL A 23 -2.91 3.34 7.93
N ILE A 24 -1.93 4.05 8.49
CA ILE A 24 -0.50 3.77 8.33
C ILE A 24 0.14 3.64 9.71
N LEU A 25 0.79 2.52 9.97
CA LEU A 25 1.69 2.33 11.09
C LEU A 25 3.13 2.53 10.62
N TYR A 26 3.81 3.52 11.17
CA TYR A 26 5.15 3.93 10.75
C TYR A 26 6.22 3.45 11.74
N PHE A 27 7.29 2.83 11.22
CA PHE A 27 8.45 2.41 12.00
C PHE A 27 9.71 3.23 11.69
N GLY A 28 9.89 3.68 10.45
CA GLY A 28 11.10 4.40 10.06
C GLY A 28 11.28 4.62 8.56
N SER A 29 12.44 5.18 8.21
CA SER A 29 12.82 5.40 6.82
C SER A 29 13.40 4.13 6.21
N TYR A 30 13.04 3.86 4.95
CA TYR A 30 13.65 2.80 4.17
C TYR A 30 14.66 3.41 3.19
N GLN A 31 15.81 2.75 3.01
CA GLN A 31 16.88 3.21 2.11
C GLN A 31 16.50 3.00 0.63
N THR A 32 15.60 3.85 0.13
CA THR A 32 15.04 3.78 -1.24
C THR A 32 16.14 3.72 -2.30
N LYS A 33 17.23 4.49 -2.12
CA LYS A 33 18.37 4.50 -3.04
C LYS A 33 19.06 3.14 -3.14
N GLU A 34 19.19 2.44 -2.01
CA GLU A 34 19.82 1.11 -1.98
C GLU A 34 18.93 0.09 -2.69
N ALA A 35 17.63 0.09 -2.40
CA ALA A 35 16.69 -0.82 -3.08
C ALA A 35 16.60 -0.61 -4.58
N LEU A 36 16.56 0.64 -5.05
CA LEU A 36 16.55 0.94 -6.49
C LEU A 36 17.85 0.51 -7.19
N SER A 37 18.94 0.38 -6.44
CA SER A 37 20.24 -0.08 -6.96
C SER A 37 20.37 -1.61 -6.93
N ASP A 38 19.49 -2.32 -6.21
CA ASP A 38 19.46 -3.78 -6.17
C ASP A 38 18.78 -4.34 -7.42
N LYS A 39 19.62 -4.85 -8.34
CA LYS A 39 19.17 -5.45 -9.59
C LYS A 39 18.23 -6.64 -9.38
N LYS A 40 18.48 -7.50 -8.38
CA LYS A 40 17.65 -8.69 -8.12
C LYS A 40 16.27 -8.29 -7.60
N LEU A 41 16.23 -7.29 -6.71
CA LEU A 41 14.96 -6.72 -6.25
C LEU A 41 14.20 -6.11 -7.42
N MET A 42 14.86 -5.30 -8.26
CA MET A 42 14.23 -4.65 -9.40
C MET A 42 13.71 -5.65 -10.45
N GLU A 43 14.41 -6.76 -10.69
CA GLU A 43 13.90 -7.86 -11.53
C GLU A 43 12.59 -8.45 -11.00
N LYS A 44 12.51 -8.70 -9.68
CA LYS A 44 11.28 -9.17 -9.04
C LYS A 44 10.16 -8.13 -9.14
N VAL A 45 10.47 -6.85 -8.89
CA VAL A 45 9.52 -5.73 -9.01
C VAL A 45 8.93 -5.66 -10.41
N HIS A 46 9.77 -5.71 -11.46
CA HIS A 46 9.29 -5.69 -12.85
C HIS A 46 8.42 -6.90 -13.20
N LYS A 47 8.86 -8.10 -12.79
CA LYS A 47 8.16 -9.34 -13.08
C LYS A 47 6.79 -9.41 -12.39
N PHE A 48 6.75 -9.18 -11.09
CA PHE A 48 5.53 -9.34 -10.29
C PHE A 48 4.63 -8.10 -10.34
N GLY A 49 5.20 -6.91 -10.55
CA GLY A 49 4.43 -5.67 -10.63
C GLY A 49 3.49 -5.67 -11.83
N LYS A 50 3.98 -6.10 -13.01
CA LYS A 50 3.13 -6.26 -14.20
C LYS A 50 1.99 -7.25 -13.97
N THR A 51 2.25 -8.32 -13.23
CA THR A 51 1.23 -9.31 -12.89
C THR A 51 0.16 -8.70 -11.99
N CYS A 52 0.55 -8.00 -10.92
CA CYS A 52 -0.37 -7.35 -10.01
C CYS A 52 -1.23 -6.30 -10.72
N VAL A 53 -0.63 -5.46 -11.55
CA VAL A 53 -1.39 -4.45 -12.32
C VAL A 53 -2.41 -5.12 -13.23
N ASN A 54 -2.01 -6.14 -14.00
CA ASN A 54 -2.92 -6.85 -14.89
C ASN A 54 -4.08 -7.53 -14.16
N ASP A 55 -3.84 -8.05 -12.96
CA ASP A 55 -4.88 -8.70 -12.15
C ASP A 55 -5.80 -7.68 -11.46
N LEU A 56 -5.26 -6.54 -11.03
CA LEU A 56 -6.05 -5.43 -10.49
C LEU A 56 -6.97 -4.82 -11.56
N LEU A 57 -6.55 -4.79 -12.82
CA LEU A 57 -7.39 -4.31 -13.92
C LEU A 57 -8.59 -5.21 -14.22
N LYS A 58 -8.55 -6.49 -13.82
CA LYS A 58 -9.68 -7.42 -13.97
C LYS A 58 -10.72 -7.27 -12.86
N ASP A 59 -10.27 -6.83 -11.69
CA ASP A 59 -11.08 -6.63 -10.49
C ASP A 59 -10.58 -5.37 -9.77
N PRO A 60 -11.03 -4.18 -10.20
CA PRO A 60 -10.59 -2.91 -9.66
C PRO A 60 -11.34 -2.59 -8.37
N SER A 61 -10.99 -3.28 -7.28
CA SER A 61 -11.53 -3.05 -5.93
C SER A 61 -10.43 -2.75 -4.91
N VAL A 62 -10.79 -2.12 -3.79
CA VAL A 62 -9.86 -1.79 -2.70
C VAL A 62 -9.32 -3.06 -2.05
N GLU A 63 -10.20 -4.03 -1.83
CA GLU A 63 -9.89 -5.35 -1.29
C GLU A 63 -8.86 -6.05 -2.18
N ARG A 64 -9.11 -6.08 -3.50
CA ARG A 64 -8.18 -6.70 -4.46
C ARG A 64 -6.84 -5.97 -4.51
N PHE A 65 -6.86 -4.64 -4.43
CA PHE A 65 -5.63 -3.84 -4.34
C PHE A 65 -4.80 -4.21 -3.11
N LEU A 66 -5.42 -4.37 -1.93
CA LEU A 66 -4.71 -4.74 -0.71
C LEU A 66 -4.18 -6.19 -0.77
N GLU A 67 -4.97 -7.13 -1.28
CA GLU A 67 -4.54 -8.52 -1.49
C GLU A 67 -3.29 -8.60 -2.38
N LEU A 68 -3.35 -7.94 -3.54
CA LEU A 68 -2.25 -7.90 -4.49
C LEU A 68 -1.06 -7.16 -3.92
N SER A 69 -1.27 -6.07 -3.19
CA SER A 69 -0.20 -5.33 -2.51
C SER A 69 0.52 -6.22 -1.50
N GLN A 70 -0.21 -6.96 -0.67
CA GLN A 70 0.38 -7.83 0.34
C GLN A 70 1.13 -9.00 -0.32
N TRP A 71 0.52 -9.63 -1.32
CA TRP A 71 1.16 -10.68 -2.11
C TRP A 71 2.44 -10.17 -2.77
N PHE A 72 2.41 -8.98 -3.36
CA PHE A 72 3.53 -8.36 -4.05
C PHE A 72 4.72 -8.17 -3.11
N VAL A 73 4.51 -7.56 -1.95
CA VAL A 73 5.54 -7.34 -0.93
C VAL A 73 6.15 -8.66 -0.45
N LYS A 74 5.32 -9.70 -0.24
CA LYS A 74 5.78 -11.05 0.10
C LYS A 74 6.62 -11.67 -1.03
N LYS A 75 6.27 -11.44 -2.30
CA LYS A 75 6.98 -12.01 -3.46
C LYS A 75 8.31 -11.33 -3.78
N ILE A 76 8.41 -10.03 -3.56
CA ILE A 76 9.66 -9.29 -3.78
C ILE A 76 10.62 -9.39 -2.59
N GLU A 77 10.15 -9.94 -1.46
CA GLU A 77 10.93 -10.19 -0.24
C GLU A 77 11.55 -8.91 0.34
N VAL A 78 10.78 -7.80 0.30
CA VAL A 78 11.24 -6.46 0.73
C VAL A 78 10.85 -6.14 2.18
N ALA A 79 9.88 -6.87 2.75
CA ALA A 79 9.39 -6.62 4.10
C ALA A 79 10.42 -7.06 5.16
N THR A 80 10.69 -6.18 6.11
CA THR A 80 11.47 -6.51 7.30
C THR A 80 10.71 -7.49 8.21
N GLU A 81 11.38 -8.06 9.20
CA GLU A 81 10.74 -8.94 10.19
C GLU A 81 9.63 -8.20 10.96
N SER A 82 9.87 -6.94 11.34
CA SER A 82 8.88 -6.07 11.99
C SER A 82 7.63 -5.91 11.14
N VAL A 83 7.79 -5.50 9.87
CA VAL A 83 6.67 -5.35 8.92
C VAL A 83 5.92 -6.67 8.73
N SER A 84 6.66 -7.76 8.51
CA SER A 84 6.09 -9.10 8.31
C SER A 84 5.33 -9.61 9.53
N GLY A 85 5.83 -9.34 10.74
CA GLY A 85 5.20 -9.70 12.00
C GLY A 85 3.87 -8.98 12.19
N ILE A 86 3.83 -7.68 11.91
CA ILE A 86 2.61 -6.87 11.99
C ILE A 86 1.58 -7.32 10.94
N ILE A 87 1.99 -7.53 9.69
CA ILE A 87 1.06 -8.03 8.64
C ILE A 87 0.41 -9.35 9.09
N LYS A 88 1.19 -10.32 9.58
CA LYS A 88 0.65 -11.60 10.09
C LYS A 88 -0.29 -11.41 11.27
N LYS A 89 0.00 -10.44 12.15
CA LYS A 89 -0.87 -10.14 13.30
C LYS A 89 -2.18 -9.51 12.85
N MET A 90 -2.15 -8.62 11.86
CA MET A 90 -3.35 -8.01 11.30
C MET A 90 -4.23 -9.02 10.57
N GLU A 91 -3.64 -9.94 9.81
CA GLU A 91 -4.38 -11.05 9.17
C GLU A 91 -5.20 -11.85 10.19
N ARG A 92 -4.62 -12.13 11.37
CA ARG A 92 -5.32 -12.85 12.45
C ARG A 92 -6.46 -12.04 13.09
N ASN A 93 -6.41 -10.72 12.99
CA ASN A 93 -7.46 -9.81 13.46
C ASN A 93 -8.44 -9.44 12.34
N GLY A 94 -8.37 -10.09 11.17
CA GLY A 94 -9.31 -9.85 10.07
C GLY A 94 -8.98 -8.61 9.22
N PHE A 95 -7.78 -8.04 9.36
CA PHE A 95 -7.35 -6.87 8.58
C PHE A 95 -6.35 -7.25 7.50
N LEU A 96 -6.63 -6.83 6.26
CA LEU A 96 -5.66 -6.89 5.18
C LEU A 96 -4.73 -5.68 5.23
N CYS A 97 -3.43 -5.92 5.36
CA CYS A 97 -2.42 -4.88 5.35
C CYS A 97 -1.26 -5.24 4.42
N SER A 98 -0.56 -4.22 3.95
CA SER A 98 0.68 -4.37 3.18
C SER A 98 1.71 -3.30 3.59
N MET A 99 2.88 -3.31 2.95
CA MET A 99 3.93 -2.32 3.12
C MET A 99 3.89 -1.32 1.96
N PRO A 100 3.95 0.00 2.20
CA PRO A 100 4.16 0.95 1.12
C PRO A 100 5.56 0.74 0.55
N LEU A 101 5.70 0.72 -0.77
CA LEU A 101 6.99 0.43 -1.38
C LEU A 101 8.03 1.48 -0.99
N PHE A 102 9.13 1.00 -0.43
CA PHE A 102 10.25 1.79 0.06
C PHE A 102 9.93 2.70 1.26
N GLY A 103 9.10 2.22 2.19
CA GLY A 103 8.96 2.80 3.54
C GLY A 103 8.88 1.70 4.61
N GLU A 104 9.56 1.86 5.75
CA GLU A 104 9.45 0.90 6.85
C GLU A 104 8.16 1.18 7.61
N SER A 105 7.06 0.66 7.06
CA SER A 105 5.70 0.94 7.53
C SER A 105 4.75 -0.17 7.10
N VAL A 106 3.59 -0.21 7.73
CA VAL A 106 2.44 -1.02 7.31
C VAL A 106 1.29 -0.09 7.03
N PHE A 107 0.56 -0.33 5.95
CA PHE A 107 -0.66 0.40 5.63
C PHE A 107 -1.83 -0.53 5.37
N SER A 108 -3.02 0.00 5.55
CA SER A 108 -4.28 -0.57 5.10
C SER A 108 -5.21 0.53 4.58
N ILE A 109 -6.18 0.15 3.78
CA ILE A 109 -7.28 1.01 3.35
C ILE A 109 -8.56 0.42 3.95
N GLN A 110 -9.26 1.21 4.75
CA GLN A 110 -10.40 0.75 5.53
C GLN A 110 -11.57 1.71 5.39
N LYS A 111 -12.78 1.16 5.42
CA LYS A 111 -14.00 1.94 5.57
C LYS A 111 -14.01 2.62 6.94
N ASN A 112 -14.63 3.79 7.05
CA ASN A 112 -14.64 4.62 8.26
C ASN A 112 -14.96 3.85 9.55
N GLU A 113 -15.91 2.91 9.52
CA GLU A 113 -16.35 2.12 10.66
C GLU A 113 -15.26 1.16 11.19
N LYS A 114 -14.29 0.78 10.37
CA LYS A 114 -13.18 -0.13 10.71
C LYS A 114 -11.90 0.59 11.10
N VAL A 115 -11.83 1.90 10.90
CA VAL A 115 -10.61 2.69 11.15
C VAL A 115 -10.23 2.72 12.62
N ALA A 116 -11.19 2.93 13.52
CA ALA A 116 -10.93 2.99 14.96
C ALA A 116 -10.41 1.65 15.50
N GLU A 117 -11.03 0.54 15.09
CA GLU A 117 -10.62 -0.81 15.46
C GLU A 117 -9.17 -1.09 15.03
N LEU A 118 -8.80 -0.75 13.79
CA LEU A 118 -7.43 -0.92 13.32
C LEU A 118 -6.44 0.01 14.02
N GLN A 119 -6.84 1.26 14.26
CA GLN A 119 -6.02 2.26 14.93
C GLN A 119 -5.65 1.82 16.35
N ASP A 120 -6.61 1.31 17.11
CA ASP A 120 -6.39 0.83 18.48
C ASP A 120 -5.33 -0.28 18.52
N ILE A 121 -5.38 -1.20 17.54
CA ILE A 121 -4.37 -2.24 17.39
C ILE A 121 -3.02 -1.62 17.01
N PHE A 122 -2.97 -0.72 16.03
CA PHE A 122 -1.71 -0.11 15.56
C PHE A 122 -0.99 0.71 16.63
N HIS A 123 -1.72 1.40 17.52
CA HIS A 123 -1.14 2.19 18.60
C HIS A 123 -0.26 1.37 19.57
N GLU A 124 -0.48 0.06 19.68
CA GLU A 124 0.38 -0.82 20.47
C GLU A 124 1.79 -1.00 19.88
N TYR A 125 1.97 -0.71 18.59
CA TYR A 125 3.18 -1.03 17.83
C TYR A 125 3.97 0.19 17.35
N GLY A 126 3.40 1.39 17.39
CA GLY A 126 4.09 2.61 16.98
C GLY A 126 3.18 3.75 16.54
N THR A 127 3.81 4.74 15.90
CA THR A 127 3.12 5.95 15.45
C THR A 127 2.15 5.61 14.32
N THR A 128 0.88 5.97 14.52
CA THR A 128 -0.19 5.73 13.56
C THR A 128 -0.63 7.03 12.91
N TYR A 129 -0.79 7.00 11.59
CA TYR A 129 -1.32 8.09 10.79
C TYR A 129 -2.60 7.65 10.10
N ILE A 130 -3.58 8.54 10.05
CA ILE A 130 -4.85 8.32 9.35
C ILE A 130 -5.03 9.46 8.37
N SER A 131 -5.32 9.13 7.11
CA SER A 131 -5.54 10.11 6.05
C SER A 131 -6.76 9.75 5.21
N ASN A 132 -7.43 10.78 4.69
CA ASN A 132 -8.40 10.60 3.61
C ASN A 132 -7.66 10.31 2.29
N ILE A 133 -8.35 9.66 1.35
CA ILE A 133 -7.87 9.50 -0.03
C ILE A 133 -8.27 10.75 -0.82
N SER A 134 -7.29 11.51 -1.31
CA SER A 134 -7.57 12.64 -2.20
C SER A 134 -7.98 12.15 -3.58
N THR A 135 -9.16 12.55 -4.04
CA THR A 135 -9.67 12.28 -5.40
C THR A 135 -9.41 13.44 -6.37
N GLY A 136 -9.01 14.60 -5.86
CA GLY A 136 -8.59 15.76 -6.65
C GLY A 136 -7.15 15.66 -7.14
N GLY A 137 -6.87 16.27 -8.29
CA GLY A 137 -5.50 16.46 -8.78
C GLY A 137 -4.75 17.56 -8.01
N PRO A 138 -3.45 17.75 -8.28
CA PRO A 138 -2.69 18.85 -7.70
C PRO A 138 -3.35 20.21 -8.00
N HIS A 139 -3.52 21.04 -6.98
CA HIS A 139 -4.02 22.40 -7.12
C HIS A 139 -2.85 23.39 -7.05
N VAL A 140 -2.81 24.35 -7.97
CA VAL A 140 -1.83 25.46 -7.97
C VAL A 140 -2.60 26.73 -7.64
N ASN A 141 -2.23 27.38 -6.54
CA ASN A 141 -2.77 28.69 -6.16
C ASN A 141 -1.95 29.81 -6.79
#